data_AF-A0A8T5LGY6-F1
#
_entry.id   AF-A0A8T5LGY6-F1
#
_cell.length_a   1.000
_cell.length_b   1.000
_cell.length_c   1.000
_cell.angle_alpha   90.00
_cell.angle_beta   90.00
_cell.angle_gamma   90.00
#
_symmetry.space_group_name_H-M   'P 1'
#
loop_
_entity.id
_entity.type
_entity.pdbx_description
1 polymer ?
#
loop_
_entity_poly.entity_id
_entity_poly.type
_entity_poly.pdbx_seq_one_letter_code
_entity_poly.pdbx_strand_id
1 'polypeptide(L)'
;MSWKNFFKPTIAKIVLLLILFSLTSVLNNMSLFFATCCDLGTNYGFPIAFYGYGGGPPLLHGQQTPSYFNIPILILDILIWYLVSCGIVVLYHKIRKKIKYKPL
;
A
#
# COMPACT_ATOMS: atom_id res chain seq x y z
N MET A 1 3.91 25.36 4.42
CA MET A 1 2.71 24.78 3.76
C MET A 1 1.71 24.50 4.87
N SER A 2 0.47 24.98 4.77
CA SER A 2 -0.52 24.77 5.84
C SER A 2 -0.94 23.29 5.91
N TRP A 3 -1.03 22.74 7.12
CA TRP A 3 -1.51 21.37 7.38
C TRP A 3 -2.86 21.09 6.70
N LYS A 4 -3.73 22.11 6.64
CA LYS A 4 -5.02 22.05 5.93
C LYS A 4 -4.87 21.71 4.45
N ASN A 5 -3.83 22.22 3.78
CA ASN A 5 -3.59 21.95 2.35
C ASN A 5 -2.93 20.59 2.13
N PHE A 6 -2.19 20.08 3.13
CA PHE A 6 -1.60 18.75 3.08
C PHE A 6 -2.67 17.66 3.09
N PHE A 7 -3.66 17.77 3.97
CA PHE A 7 -4.77 16.81 4.08
C PHE A 7 -5.96 17.11 3.16
N LYS A 8 -5.94 18.20 2.39
CA LYS A 8 -7.03 18.49 1.47
C LYS A 8 -7.13 17.40 0.39
N PRO A 9 -8.27 16.69 0.27
CA PRO A 9 -8.45 15.70 -0.78
C PRO A 9 -8.46 16.41 -2.13
N THR A 10 -7.53 16.02 -3.00
CA THR A 10 -7.49 16.46 -4.39
C THR A 10 -7.54 15.24 -5.28
N ILE A 11 -8.07 15.39 -6.50
CA ILE A 11 -8.20 14.29 -7.46
C ILE A 11 -6.84 13.60 -7.67
N ALA A 12 -5.75 14.36 -7.80
CA ALA A 12 -4.40 13.81 -7.94
C ALA A 12 -4.00 12.88 -6.78
N LYS A 13 -4.33 13.24 -5.54
CA LYS A 13 -4.01 12.40 -4.36
C LYS A 13 -4.88 11.15 -4.32
N ILE A 14 -6.15 11.25 -4.70
CA ILE A 14 -7.07 10.10 -4.73
C ILE A 14 -6.66 9.12 -5.82
N VAL A 15 -6.39 9.60 -7.03
CA VAL A 15 -5.91 8.77 -8.14
C VAL A 15 -4.59 8.10 -7.78
N LEU A 16 -3.64 8.84 -7.19
CA LEU A 16 -2.37 8.27 -6.76
C LEU A 16 -2.53 7.23 -5.63
N LEU A 17 -3.46 7.46 -4.70
CA LEU A 17 -3.82 6.46 -3.68
C LEU A 17 -4.31 5.18 -4.35
N LEU A 18 -5.28 5.27 -5.27
CA LEU A 18 -5.81 4.08 -5.96
C LEU A 18 -4.71 3.33 -6.71
N ILE A 19 -3.82 4.04 -7.41
CA ILE A 19 -2.70 3.42 -8.13
C ILE A 19 -1.74 2.73 -7.16
N LEU A 20 -1.32 3.39 -6.09
CA LEU A 20 -0.38 2.83 -5.10
C LEU A 20 -1.00 1.64 -4.37
N PHE A 21 -2.27 1.75 -4.00
CA PHE A 21 -3.02 0.69 -3.33
C PHE A 21 -3.19 -0.53 -4.24
N SER A 22 -3.55 -0.33 -5.52
CA SER A 22 -3.64 -1.43 -6.48
C SER A 22 -2.28 -2.08 -6.77
N LEU A 23 -1.22 -1.28 -6.96
CA LEU A 23 0.14 -1.78 -7.19
C LEU A 23 0.63 -2.63 -6.02
N THR A 24 0.40 -2.17 -4.80
CA THR A 24 0.81 -2.93 -3.61
C THR A 24 0.01 -4.20 -3.44
N SER A 25 -1.31 -4.19 -3.72
CA SER A 25 -2.09 -5.43 -3.76
C SER A 25 -1.55 -6.44 -4.79
N VAL A 26 -1.11 -5.98 -5.97
CA VAL A 26 -0.51 -6.84 -7.00
C VAL A 26 0.86 -7.38 -6.54
N LEU A 27 1.72 -6.51 -6.00
CA LEU A 27 3.04 -6.91 -5.51
C LEU A 27 2.96 -7.87 -4.32
N ASN A 28 1.97 -7.73 -3.45
CA ASN A 28 1.76 -8.65 -2.34
C ASN A 28 1.37 -10.05 -2.84
N ASN A 29 0.45 -10.14 -3.80
CA ASN A 29 0.12 -11.41 -4.46
C ASN A 29 1.33 -12.05 -5.14
N MET A 30 2.19 -11.25 -5.78
CA MET A 30 3.45 -11.76 -6.36
C MET A 30 4.41 -12.24 -5.27
N SER A 31 4.57 -11.50 -4.17
CA SER A 31 5.43 -11.92 -3.05
C SER A 31 4.94 -13.22 -2.41
N LEU A 32 3.62 -13.42 -2.33
CA LEU A 32 3.01 -14.63 -1.78
C LEU A 32 3.20 -15.82 -2.75
N PHE A 33 3.12 -15.56 -4.06
CA PHE A 33 3.50 -16.53 -5.09
C PHE A 33 4.98 -16.92 -4.97
N PHE A 34 5.90 -15.95 -4.84
CA PHE A 34 7.33 -16.22 -4.65
C PHE A 34 7.64 -16.93 -3.33
N ALA A 35 7.01 -16.54 -2.22
CA ALA A 35 7.15 -17.22 -0.93
C ALA A 35 6.70 -18.68 -1.00
N THR A 36 5.61 -18.95 -1.73
CA THR A 36 5.09 -20.31 -1.93
C THR A 36 5.97 -21.14 -2.88
N CYS A 37 6.50 -20.54 -3.94
CA CYS A 37 7.36 -21.25 -4.90
C CYS A 37 8.81 -21.42 -4.42
N CYS A 38 9.30 -20.55 -3.53
CA CYS A 38 10.69 -20.54 -3.08
C CYS A 38 10.89 -20.97 -1.62
N ASP A 39 9.83 -21.42 -0.93
CA ASP A 39 9.84 -21.84 0.48
C ASP A 39 10.44 -20.79 1.44
N LEU A 40 10.37 -19.52 1.03
CA LEU A 40 10.81 -18.38 1.83
C LEU A 40 9.63 -18.02 2.73
N GLY A 41 9.67 -18.53 3.97
CA GLY A 41 8.64 -18.33 5.01
C GLY A 41 8.48 -16.90 5.51
N THR A 42 8.30 -15.94 4.60
CA THR A 42 8.28 -14.51 4.90
C THR A 42 7.08 -13.82 4.23
N ASN A 43 5.97 -13.74 4.97
CA ASN A 43 4.82 -12.88 4.65
C ASN A 43 5.09 -11.43 5.12
N TYR A 44 6.16 -10.79 4.63
CA TYR A 44 6.48 -9.39 4.98
C TYR A 44 6.05 -8.36 3.91
N GLY A 45 5.12 -8.75 3.02
CA GLY A 45 4.58 -7.86 2.00
C GLY A 45 3.63 -6.82 2.58
N PHE A 46 3.99 -5.54 2.48
CA PHE A 46 3.04 -4.43 2.47
C PHE A 46 2.23 -4.52 1.16
N PRO A 47 0.89 -4.36 1.15
CA PRO A 47 0.01 -3.85 2.20
C PRO A 47 -0.34 -4.91 3.24
N ILE A 48 -0.68 -4.44 4.45
CA ILE A 48 -1.12 -5.31 5.55
C ILE A 48 -2.27 -6.14 5.02
N ALA A 49 -2.12 -7.47 4.97
CA ALA A 49 -3.11 -8.35 4.39
C ALA A 49 -4.44 -8.24 5.15
N PHE A 50 -5.37 -7.42 4.64
CA PHE A 50 -6.75 -7.33 5.13
C PHE A 50 -7.60 -8.50 4.60
N TYR A 51 -7.09 -9.19 3.59
CA TYR A 51 -7.46 -10.55 3.22
C TYR A 51 -6.35 -11.48 3.72
N GLY A 52 -6.41 -11.86 4.99
CA GLY A 52 -5.50 -12.89 5.49
C GLY A 52 -5.87 -14.23 4.85
N TYR A 53 -4.99 -14.79 4.02
CA TYR A 53 -4.87 -16.25 3.99
C TYR A 53 -4.26 -16.62 5.34
N GLY A 54 -4.94 -17.44 6.14
CA GLY A 54 -4.40 -17.84 7.44
C GLY A 54 -3.02 -18.46 7.23
N GLY A 55 -1.98 -17.69 7.54
CA GLY A 55 -0.58 -18.11 7.48
C GLY A 55 -0.26 -19.07 8.63
N GLY A 56 -1.07 -20.10 8.80
CA GLY A 56 -0.64 -21.28 9.53
C GLY A 56 0.39 -22.03 8.68
N PRO A 57 1.32 -22.78 9.30
CA PRO A 57 2.12 -23.75 8.56
C PRO A 57 1.20 -24.66 7.73
N PRO A 58 1.69 -25.34 6.68
CA PRO A 58 0.91 -26.33 5.94
C PRO A 58 0.54 -27.48 6.88
N LEU A 59 -0.48 -27.27 7.71
CA LEU A 59 -1.11 -28.30 8.50
C LEU A 59 -1.89 -29.11 7.48
N LEU A 60 -1.27 -30.22 7.10
CA LEU A 60 -1.92 -31.50 6.81
C LEU A 60 -3.39 -31.36 6.36
N HIS A 61 -3.59 -31.38 5.04
CA HIS A 61 -4.83 -31.74 4.38
C HIS A 61 -6.13 -31.12 4.95
N GLY A 62 -6.57 -30.02 4.35
CA GLY A 62 -8.02 -29.76 4.19
C GLY A 62 -8.65 -28.69 5.08
N GLN A 63 -7.94 -28.07 6.01
CA GLN A 63 -8.46 -26.89 6.70
C GLN A 63 -8.10 -25.61 5.94
N GLN A 64 -8.96 -25.23 4.99
CA GLN A 64 -9.02 -23.85 4.53
C GLN A 64 -9.40 -22.98 5.75
N THR A 65 -8.42 -22.30 6.34
CA THR A 65 -8.73 -21.23 7.29
C THR A 65 -9.60 -20.21 6.56
N PRO A 66 -10.80 -19.87 7.06
CA PRO A 66 -11.66 -18.93 6.39
C PRO A 66 -10.94 -17.59 6.23
N SER A 67 -11.10 -16.98 5.05
CA SER A 67 -10.60 -15.64 4.78
C SER A 67 -11.31 -14.65 5.70
N TYR A 68 -10.62 -14.22 6.77
CA TYR A 68 -11.14 -13.20 7.66
C TYR A 68 -10.87 -11.83 7.06
N PHE A 69 -11.94 -11.15 6.67
CA PHE A 69 -11.86 -9.76 6.23
C PHE A 69 -11.71 -8.84 7.43
N ASN A 70 -10.52 -8.25 7.60
CA ASN A 70 -10.23 -7.36 8.72
C ASN A 70 -10.44 -5.89 8.32
N ILE A 71 -11.67 -5.40 8.55
CA ILE A 71 -12.07 -4.02 8.24
C ILE A 71 -11.15 -2.98 8.93
N PRO A 72 -10.83 -3.08 10.23
CA PRO A 72 -9.90 -2.16 10.89
C PRO A 72 -8.54 -2.04 10.18
N ILE A 73 -7.97 -3.16 9.73
CA ILE A 73 -6.70 -3.17 9.00
C ILE A 73 -6.84 -2.47 7.65
N LEU A 74 -7.93 -2.74 6.90
CA LEU A 74 -8.18 -2.07 5.64
C LEU A 74 -8.27 -0.54 5.80
N ILE A 75 -8.96 -0.06 6.84
CA ILE A 75 -9.06 1.37 7.11
C ILE A 75 -7.66 1.96 7.39
N LEU A 76 -6.87 1.28 8.23
CA LEU A 76 -5.52 1.72 8.56
C LEU A 76 -4.62 1.77 7.32
N ASP A 77 -4.72 0.76 6.45
CA ASP A 77 -3.95 0.68 5.21
C ASP A 77 -4.34 1.81 4.25
N ILE A 78 -5.65 2.06 4.05
CA ILE A 78 -6.13 3.20 3.25
C ILE A 78 -5.62 4.53 3.81
N LEU A 79 -5.63 4.72 5.14
CA LEU A 79 -5.13 5.93 5.79
C LEU A 79 -3.62 6.11 5.56
N ILE A 80 -2.83 5.05 5.70
CA ILE A 80 -1.38 5.09 5.45
C ILE A 80 -1.12 5.45 3.98
N TRP A 81 -1.78 4.77 3.03
CA TRP A 81 -1.61 5.06 1.62
C TRP A 81 -2.04 6.48 1.25
N TYR A 82 -3.04 7.02 1.95
CA TYR A 82 -3.47 8.39 1.74
C TYR A 82 -2.38 9.38 2.19
N LEU A 83 -1.75 9.13 3.34
CA LEU A 83 -0.62 9.93 3.82
C LEU A 83 0.57 9.87 2.86
N VAL A 84 0.90 8.69 2.35
CA VAL A 84 1.97 8.49 1.36
C VAL A 84 1.66 9.27 0.07
N SER A 85 0.44 9.15 -0.44
CA SER A 85 -0.02 9.89 -1.61
C SER A 85 0.07 11.41 -1.42
N CYS A 86 -0.35 11.93 -0.27
CA CYS A 86 -0.19 13.34 0.09
C CYS A 86 1.29 13.75 0.07
N GLY A 87 2.17 12.94 0.68
CA GLY A 87 3.61 13.15 0.72
C GLY A 87 4.23 13.25 -0.68
N ILE A 88 3.91 12.32 -1.57
CA ILE A 88 4.42 12.27 -2.94
C ILE A 88 3.99 13.51 -3.73
N VAL A 89 2.70 13.89 -3.67
CA VAL A 89 2.19 15.06 -4.39
C VAL A 89 2.86 16.34 -3.91
N VAL A 90 3.05 16.49 -2.59
CA VAL A 90 3.76 17.65 -2.03
C VAL A 90 5.23 17.67 -2.45
N LEU A 91 5.90 16.53 -2.39
CA LEU A 91 7.30 16.40 -2.79
C LEU A 91 7.47 16.76 -4.27
N TYR A 92 6.61 16.22 -5.14
CA TYR A 92 6.57 16.52 -6.57
C TYR A 92 6.41 18.02 -6.82
N HIS A 93 5.47 18.68 -6.14
CA HIS A 93 5.30 20.14 -6.26
C HIS A 93 6.53 20.92 -5.80
N LYS A 94 7.20 20.50 -4.71
CA LYS A 94 8.44 21.14 -4.24
C LYS A 94 9.56 20.99 -5.26
N ILE A 95 9.76 19.79 -5.82
CA ILE A 95 10.80 19.51 -6.82
C ILE A 95 10.52 20.31 -8.10
N ARG A 96 9.28 20.26 -8.61
CA ARG A 96 8.89 21.00 -9.83
C ARG A 96 9.10 22.50 -9.70
N LYS A 97 8.81 23.09 -8.53
CA LYS A 97 9.10 24.50 -8.26
C LYS A 97 10.60 24.77 -8.32
N LYS A 98 11.43 23.98 -7.64
CA LYS A 98 12.91 24.14 -7.67
C LYS A 98 13.48 24.09 -9.09
N ILE A 99 12.98 23.18 -9.94
CA ILE A 99 13.44 23.05 -11.33
C ILE A 99 13.07 24.31 -12.14
N LYS A 100 11.86 24.85 -11.97
CA LYS A 100 11.40 26.03 -12.71
C LYS A 100 12.15 27.33 -12.36
N TYR A 101 12.74 27.42 -11.17
CA TYR A 101 13.42 28.62 -10.68
C TYR A 101 14.95 28.52 -10.70
N LYS A 102 15.52 27.50 -11.37
CA LYS A 102 16.96 27.51 -11.70
C LYS A 102 17.11 28.29 -13.01
N PRO A 103 17.53 29.58 -13.01
CA PRO A 103 17.98 30.21 -14.24
C PRO A 103 19.18 29.41 -14.75
N LEU A 104 19.15 29.09 -16.05
CA LEU A 104 20.28 28.55 -16.79
C LEU A 104 21.44 29.55 -16.81
#